data_AF-A0A2D4KCA8-F1
#
_entry.id   AF-A0A2D4KCA8-F1
#
_cell.length_a   1.000
_cell.length_b   1.000
_cell.length_c   1.000
_cell.angle_alpha   90.00
_cell.angle_beta   90.00
_cell.angle_gamma   90.00
#
_symmetry.space_group_name_H-M   'P 1'
#
loop_
_entity.id
_entity.type
_entity.pdbx_description
1 polymer ?
#
loop_
_entity_poly.entity_id
_entity_poly.type
_entity_poly.pdbx_seq_one_letter_code
_entity_poly.pdbx_strand_id
1 'polypeptide(L)'
;MGNSTKIGQKGSSGLLRAVSAFGIVGFVRFLEGYYIVLITKRRKMADIGGHAVYKIEDTNMIYIPNDSVRVSHPDEARYLRIFQNVDLSSNFYFSYSYDLSHSLQYNLTVLRMPLDVLKAETTRTRQECFDIFEDEGLATHDG
;
A
#
# COMPACT_ATOMS: atom_id res chain seq x y z
N MET A 1 -53.39 -3.69 -33.49
CA MET A 1 -52.85 -3.38 -32.15
C MET A 1 -51.75 -4.38 -31.83
N GLY A 2 -50.54 -3.92 -31.54
CA GLY A 2 -49.40 -4.79 -31.21
C GLY A 2 -48.16 -3.94 -30.99
N ASN A 3 -48.04 -3.36 -29.79
CA ASN A 3 -46.92 -2.52 -29.39
C ASN A 3 -45.84 -3.42 -28.79
N SER A 4 -44.73 -3.64 -29.50
CA SER A 4 -43.52 -4.22 -28.91
C SER A 4 -42.72 -3.10 -28.26
N THR A 5 -42.80 -3.06 -26.95
CA THR A 5 -42.03 -2.19 -26.05
C THR A 5 -40.54 -2.36 -26.30
N LYS A 6 -39.93 -1.34 -26.93
CA LYS A 6 -38.48 -1.13 -26.89
C LYS A 6 -38.11 -0.82 -25.43
N ILE A 7 -37.61 -1.82 -24.73
CA ILE A 7 -36.92 -1.63 -23.45
C ILE A 7 -35.69 -0.79 -23.76
N GLY A 8 -35.74 0.47 -23.31
CA GLY A 8 -34.64 1.41 -23.42
C GLY A 8 -33.40 0.83 -22.78
N GLN A 9 -32.36 0.66 -23.59
CA GLN A 9 -31.00 0.61 -23.06
C GLN A 9 -30.78 1.92 -22.31
N LYS A 10 -30.78 1.84 -20.97
CA LYS A 10 -30.29 2.92 -20.11
C LYS A 10 -28.88 3.27 -20.59
N GLY A 11 -28.73 4.48 -21.11
CA GLY A 11 -27.44 5.00 -21.55
C GLY A 11 -26.43 4.96 -20.40
N SER A 12 -25.35 4.22 -20.58
CA SER A 12 -24.11 4.48 -19.85
C SER A 12 -23.29 5.49 -20.65
N SER A 13 -23.72 6.74 -20.64
CA SER A 13 -22.87 7.85 -21.07
C SER A 13 -21.78 8.03 -20.01
N GLY A 14 -20.62 7.39 -20.18
CA GLY A 14 -19.52 7.53 -19.22
C GLY A 14 -18.40 6.48 -19.34
N LEU A 15 -17.33 6.70 -18.56
CA LEU A 15 -16.14 5.84 -18.47
C LEU A 15 -16.50 4.36 -18.25
N LEU A 16 -15.92 3.48 -19.05
CA LEU A 16 -16.07 2.04 -18.90
C LEU A 16 -15.14 1.53 -17.79
N ARG A 17 -15.66 0.61 -16.96
CA ARG A 17 -14.84 -0.10 -15.97
C ARG A 17 -13.83 -0.96 -16.72
N ALA A 18 -12.55 -0.59 -16.65
CA ALA A 18 -11.48 -1.36 -17.28
C ALA A 18 -11.31 -2.73 -16.60
N VAL A 19 -10.92 -2.75 -15.31
CA VAL A 19 -10.60 -3.98 -14.56
C VAL A 19 -10.89 -3.81 -13.05
N SER A 20 -11.25 -4.91 -12.37
CA SER A 20 -11.25 -5.00 -10.90
C SER A 20 -9.92 -5.56 -10.41
N ALA A 21 -9.30 -4.94 -9.42
CA ALA A 21 -8.05 -5.43 -8.84
C ALA A 21 -8.09 -5.37 -7.30
N PHE A 22 -7.33 -6.26 -6.67
CA PHE A 22 -7.09 -6.29 -5.23
C PHE A 22 -5.86 -5.46 -4.82
N GLY A 23 -4.99 -5.12 -5.77
CA GLY A 23 -3.79 -4.33 -5.52
C GLY A 23 -3.04 -4.03 -6.81
N ILE A 24 -2.19 -3.01 -6.77
CA ILE A 24 -1.25 -2.68 -7.83
C ILE A 24 0.11 -3.18 -7.36
N VAL A 25 0.75 -4.06 -8.13
CA VAL A 25 2.11 -4.52 -7.83
C VAL A 25 3.11 -3.42 -8.19
N GLY A 26 2.92 -2.80 -9.36
CA GLY A 26 3.76 -1.70 -9.79
C GLY A 26 3.59 -1.38 -11.29
N PHE A 27 4.53 -0.58 -11.78
CA PHE A 27 4.62 -0.17 -13.17
C PHE A 27 5.96 -0.58 -13.74
N VAL A 28 5.96 -1.07 -14.98
CA VAL A 28 7.17 -1.47 -15.69
C VAL A 28 7.19 -0.79 -17.05
N ARG A 29 8.32 -0.17 -17.39
CA ARG A 29 8.53 0.45 -18.70
C ARG A 29 9.34 -0.48 -19.58
N PHE A 30 8.76 -0.89 -20.70
CA PHE A 30 9.47 -1.58 -21.77
C PHE A 30 9.79 -0.59 -22.89
N LEU A 31 9.95 -1.07 -24.12
CA LEU A 31 10.40 -0.26 -25.23
C LEU A 31 9.25 0.53 -25.85
N GLU A 32 8.04 -0.04 -25.87
CA GLU A 32 6.86 0.63 -26.44
C GLU A 32 6.09 1.47 -25.40
N GLY A 33 6.38 1.32 -24.10
CA GLY A 33 5.79 2.17 -23.06
C GLY A 33 5.64 1.51 -21.69
N TYR A 34 4.72 2.06 -20.89
CA TYR A 34 4.46 1.63 -19.52
C TYR A 34 3.32 0.61 -19.45
N TYR A 35 3.53 -0.40 -18.63
CA TYR A 35 2.53 -1.40 -18.27
C TYR A 35 2.30 -1.34 -16.77
N ILE A 36 1.04 -1.48 -16.36
CA ILE A 36 0.65 -1.66 -14.96
C ILE A 36 0.46 -3.15 -14.68
N VAL A 37 0.98 -3.63 -13.55
CA VAL A 37 0.79 -5.00 -13.08
C VAL A 37 -0.19 -4.99 -11.90
N LEU A 38 -1.31 -5.67 -12.08
CA LEU A 38 -2.44 -5.71 -11.14
C LEU A 38 -2.62 -7.10 -10.56
N ILE A 39 -3.01 -7.16 -9.28
CA ILE A 39 -3.46 -8.39 -8.63
C ILE A 39 -4.96 -8.53 -8.91
N THR A 40 -5.36 -9.52 -9.70
CA THR A 40 -6.77 -9.74 -10.09
C THR A 40 -7.46 -10.79 -9.24
N LYS A 41 -6.70 -11.74 -8.67
CA LYS A 41 -7.21 -12.73 -7.70
C LYS A 41 -6.24 -12.92 -6.55
N ARG A 42 -6.81 -13.20 -5.38
CA ARG A 42 -6.08 -13.49 -4.16
C ARG A 42 -6.85 -14.50 -3.32
N ARG A 43 -6.12 -15.24 -2.48
CA ARG A 43 -6.70 -16.18 -1.50
C ARG A 43 -6.13 -15.92 -0.12
N LYS A 44 -6.97 -15.86 0.91
CA LYS A 44 -6.50 -15.76 2.31
C LYS A 44 -5.83 -17.08 2.68
N MET A 45 -4.56 -17.04 3.08
CA MET A 45 -3.80 -18.24 3.47
C MET A 45 -3.53 -18.32 4.96
N ALA A 46 -3.47 -17.17 5.66
CA ALA A 46 -3.24 -17.15 7.09
C ALA A 46 -3.85 -15.91 7.75
N ASP A 47 -3.85 -15.93 9.08
CA ASP A 47 -4.17 -14.81 9.95
C ASP A 47 -3.10 -14.75 11.06
N ILE A 48 -2.43 -13.61 11.20
CA ILE A 48 -1.36 -13.40 12.18
C ILE A 48 -1.77 -12.23 13.06
N GLY A 49 -2.19 -12.49 14.30
CA GLY A 49 -2.56 -11.43 15.24
C GLY A 49 -3.69 -10.52 14.75
N GLY A 50 -4.64 -11.04 13.97
CA GLY A 50 -5.73 -10.26 13.36
C GLY A 50 -5.39 -9.70 11.97
N HIS A 51 -4.14 -9.87 11.51
CA HIS A 51 -3.72 -9.46 10.17
C HIS A 51 -3.89 -10.61 9.17
N ALA A 52 -4.78 -10.42 8.21
CA ALA A 52 -4.98 -11.41 7.15
C ALA A 52 -3.81 -11.40 6.15
N VAL A 53 -3.27 -12.57 5.85
CA VAL A 53 -2.23 -12.79 4.84
C VAL A 53 -2.86 -13.41 3.60
N TYR A 54 -2.62 -12.79 2.45
CA TYR A 54 -3.17 -13.20 1.17
C TYR A 54 -2.06 -13.68 0.24
N LYS A 55 -2.31 -14.79 -0.45
CA LYS A 55 -1.52 -15.22 -1.60
C LYS A 55 -2.10 -14.63 -2.88
N ILE A 56 -1.23 -14.16 -3.76
CA ILE A 56 -1.60 -13.76 -5.12
C ILE A 56 -1.94 -15.04 -5.91
N GLU A 57 -3.12 -15.11 -6.51
CA GLU A 57 -3.52 -16.24 -7.36
C GLU A 57 -3.48 -15.91 -8.84
N ASP A 58 -3.68 -14.64 -9.18
CA ASP A 58 -3.74 -14.21 -10.57
C ASP A 58 -3.32 -12.75 -10.66
N THR A 59 -2.59 -12.43 -11.72
CA THR A 59 -2.16 -11.08 -12.04
C THR A 59 -2.49 -10.76 -13.48
N ASN A 60 -2.67 -9.48 -13.76
CA ASN A 60 -2.88 -9.01 -15.12
C ASN A 60 -1.98 -7.82 -15.39
N MET A 61 -1.45 -7.75 -16.61
CA MET A 61 -0.55 -6.69 -17.05
C MET A 61 -1.20 -5.93 -18.20
N ILE A 62 -1.39 -4.63 -18.01
CA ILE A 62 -2.17 -3.79 -18.95
C ILE A 62 -1.27 -2.66 -19.46
N TYR A 63 -1.24 -2.47 -20.77
CA TYR A 63 -0.59 -1.33 -21.40
C TYR A 63 -1.37 -0.04 -21.11
N ILE A 64 -0.67 1.01 -20.66
CA ILE A 64 -1.30 2.27 -20.22
C ILE A 64 -1.46 3.29 -21.35
N PRO A 65 -0.44 3.54 -22.19
CA PRO A 65 -0.57 4.52 -23.27
C PRO A 65 -1.67 4.13 -24.27
N ASN A 66 -2.17 5.14 -24.99
CA ASN A 66 -3.11 4.91 -26.07
C ASN A 66 -2.38 4.26 -27.27
N ASP A 67 -2.99 3.25 -27.89
CA ASP A 67 -2.43 2.59 -29.07
C ASP A 67 -2.12 3.57 -30.23
N SER A 68 -2.84 4.69 -30.33
CA SER A 68 -2.59 5.73 -31.34
C SER A 68 -1.22 6.42 -31.25
N VAL A 69 -0.59 6.42 -30.07
CA VAL A 69 0.76 6.99 -29.86
C VAL A 69 1.83 5.91 -29.66
N ARG A 70 1.46 4.64 -29.81
CA ARG A 70 2.37 3.51 -29.62
C ARG A 70 3.39 3.46 -30.75
N VAL A 71 4.66 3.55 -30.39
CA VAL A 71 5.78 3.32 -31.32
C VAL A 71 6.15 1.85 -31.21
N SER A 72 5.98 1.08 -32.29
CA SER A 72 6.26 -0.36 -32.25
C SER A 72 7.76 -0.66 -32.23
N HIS A 73 8.16 -1.65 -31.43
CA HIS A 73 9.53 -2.12 -31.31
C HIS A 73 9.58 -3.66 -31.43
N PRO A 74 10.42 -4.24 -32.32
CA PRO A 74 10.42 -5.67 -32.59
C PRO A 74 10.72 -6.55 -31.37
N ASP A 75 11.54 -6.04 -30.44
CA ASP A 75 11.89 -6.76 -29.20
C ASP A 75 10.86 -6.65 -28.06
N GLU A 76 9.79 -5.86 -28.18
CA GLU A 76 8.83 -5.67 -27.09
C GLU A 76 8.27 -7.00 -26.56
N ALA A 77 7.77 -7.84 -27.47
CA ALA A 77 7.20 -9.14 -27.13
C ALA A 77 8.20 -10.06 -26.41
N ARG A 78 9.50 -9.92 -26.72
CA ARG A 78 10.56 -10.67 -26.05
C ARG A 78 10.72 -10.21 -24.60
N TYR A 79 10.74 -8.90 -24.34
CA TYR A 79 10.82 -8.37 -22.98
C TYR A 79 9.59 -8.72 -22.14
N LEU A 80 8.38 -8.62 -22.72
CA LEU A 80 7.15 -9.05 -22.03
C LEU A 80 7.22 -10.51 -21.61
N ARG A 81 7.68 -11.40 -22.50
CA ARG A 81 7.83 -12.83 -22.20
C ARG A 81 8.85 -13.07 -21.09
N ILE A 82 10.01 -12.41 -21.15
CA ILE A 82 11.04 -12.55 -20.11
C ILE A 82 10.49 -12.12 -18.75
N PHE A 83 9.76 -11.00 -18.69
CA PHE A 83 9.15 -10.53 -17.45
C PHE A 83 8.07 -11.49 -16.94
N GLN A 84 7.22 -12.00 -17.83
CA GLN A 84 6.15 -12.96 -17.50
C GLN A 84 6.65 -14.35 -17.07
N ASN A 85 7.92 -14.68 -17.31
CA ASN A 85 8.53 -15.90 -16.77
C ASN A 85 8.59 -15.88 -15.22
N VAL A 86 8.54 -14.69 -14.60
CA VAL A 86 8.40 -14.57 -13.15
C VAL A 86 6.94 -14.82 -12.78
N ASP A 87 6.66 -16.01 -12.26
CA ASP A 87 5.31 -16.38 -11.83
C ASP A 87 4.94 -15.70 -10.51
N LEU A 88 4.24 -14.57 -10.63
CA LEU A 88 3.71 -13.82 -9.49
C LEU A 88 2.61 -14.58 -8.71
N SER A 89 2.03 -15.64 -9.29
CA SER A 89 0.99 -16.45 -8.61
C SER A 89 1.56 -17.60 -7.77
N SER A 90 2.82 -17.99 -8.01
CA SER A 90 3.39 -19.17 -7.37
C SER A 90 3.61 -18.97 -5.87
N ASN A 91 4.24 -17.87 -5.46
CA ASN A 91 4.75 -17.69 -4.09
C ASN A 91 4.77 -16.24 -3.58
N PHE A 92 3.93 -15.35 -4.12
CA PHE A 92 3.85 -13.97 -3.63
C PHE A 92 2.71 -13.80 -2.64
N TYR A 93 3.04 -13.14 -1.53
CA TYR A 93 2.13 -12.91 -0.42
C TYR A 93 2.13 -11.44 -0.05
N PHE A 94 1.00 -10.96 0.43
CA PHE A 94 0.87 -9.61 0.96
C PHE A 94 -0.18 -9.57 2.07
N SER A 95 -0.08 -8.57 2.93
CA SER A 95 -1.14 -8.17 3.83
C SER A 95 -1.38 -6.68 3.66
N TYR A 96 -2.62 -6.24 3.81
CA TYR A 96 -2.93 -4.81 3.75
C TYR A 96 -2.56 -4.08 5.04
N SER A 97 -2.49 -4.80 6.15
CA SER A 97 -2.35 -4.23 7.49
C SER A 97 -1.04 -4.61 8.19
N TYR A 98 -0.21 -5.43 7.55
CA TYR A 98 1.01 -5.94 8.15
C TYR A 98 2.12 -6.05 7.11
N ASP A 99 3.31 -5.59 7.47
CA ASP A 99 4.47 -5.67 6.58
C ASP A 99 5.13 -7.05 6.69
N LEU A 100 4.96 -7.86 5.64
CA LEU A 100 5.50 -9.21 5.53
C LEU A 100 6.96 -9.24 5.04
N SER A 101 7.51 -8.11 4.59
CA SER A 101 8.91 -8.04 4.16
C SER A 101 9.89 -8.07 5.34
N HIS A 102 9.39 -7.83 6.54
CA HIS A 102 10.15 -7.80 7.78
C HIS A 102 9.76 -8.93 8.73
N SER A 103 10.71 -9.33 9.59
CA SER A 103 10.45 -10.27 10.67
C SER A 103 9.59 -9.63 11.77
N LEU A 104 8.90 -10.46 12.56
CA LEU A 104 8.12 -9.98 13.71
C LEU A 104 8.98 -9.16 14.68
N GLN A 105 10.21 -9.61 14.96
CA GLN A 105 11.13 -8.89 15.82
C GLN A 105 11.37 -7.46 15.32
N TYR A 106 11.58 -7.28 14.00
CA TYR A 106 11.78 -5.96 13.41
C TYR A 106 10.53 -5.09 13.54
N ASN A 107 9.36 -5.62 13.16
CA ASN A 107 8.09 -4.87 13.23
C ASN A 107 7.76 -4.42 14.67
N LEU A 108 8.13 -5.20 15.68
CA LEU A 108 7.98 -4.81 17.08
C LEU A 108 8.97 -3.72 17.52
N THR A 109 10.18 -3.66 16.94
CA THR A 109 11.12 -2.56 17.23
C THR A 109 10.69 -1.23 16.63
N VAL A 110 10.06 -1.23 15.45
CA VAL A 110 9.47 -0.02 14.86
C VAL A 110 8.40 0.56 15.79
N LEU A 111 7.61 -0.29 16.47
CA LEU A 111 6.64 0.15 17.47
C LEU A 111 7.26 0.59 18.81
N ARG A 112 8.51 0.20 19.10
CA ARG A 112 9.21 0.63 20.33
C ARG A 112 9.75 2.06 20.24
N MET A 113 10.18 2.50 19.05
CA MET A 113 10.67 3.87 18.89
C MET A 113 9.64 4.96 19.28
N PRO A 114 8.35 4.87 18.92
CA PRO A 114 7.34 5.79 19.42
C PRO A 114 7.20 5.77 20.95
N LEU A 115 7.36 4.61 21.60
CA LEU A 115 7.13 4.46 23.03
C LEU A 115 8.26 5.02 23.88
N ASP A 116 9.51 4.89 23.44
CA ASP A 116 10.66 5.44 24.17
C ASP A 116 10.74 6.97 24.05
N VAL A 117 10.30 7.54 22.92
CA VAL A 117 10.14 8.99 22.76
C VAL A 117 9.02 9.54 23.65
N LEU A 118 7.86 8.86 23.72
CA LEU A 118 6.76 9.22 24.63
C LEU A 118 7.16 9.14 26.12
N LYS A 119 8.00 8.17 26.49
CA LYS A 119 8.56 8.08 27.86
C LYS A 119 9.55 9.21 28.14
N ALA A 120 10.39 9.58 27.17
CA ALA A 120 11.33 10.69 27.33
C ALA A 120 10.60 12.03 27.54
N GLU A 121 9.49 12.27 26.84
CA GLU A 121 8.65 13.45 27.03
C GLU A 121 7.93 13.45 28.39
N THR A 122 7.32 12.32 28.78
CA THR A 122 6.63 12.20 30.09
C THR A 122 7.57 12.42 31.27
N THR A 123 8.85 12.02 31.14
CA THR A 123 9.85 12.21 32.19
C THR A 123 10.36 13.67 32.24
N ARG A 124 10.48 14.34 31.07
CA ARG A 124 10.84 15.76 30.98
C ARG A 124 9.78 16.68 31.57
N THR A 125 8.50 16.49 31.24
CA THR A 125 7.42 17.32 31.78
C THR A 125 7.27 17.16 33.29
N ARG A 126 7.60 15.97 33.83
CA ARG A 126 7.56 15.74 35.27
C ARG A 126 8.68 16.48 36.00
N GLN A 127 9.88 16.56 35.43
CA GLN A 127 11.02 17.27 36.04
C GLN A 127 10.78 18.79 36.08
N GLU A 128 10.32 19.39 34.98
CA GLU A 128 10.05 20.84 34.92
C GLU A 128 8.92 21.29 35.86
N CYS A 129 7.98 20.41 36.22
CA CYS A 129 6.87 20.74 37.13
C CYS A 129 7.30 20.79 38.62
N PHE A 130 8.41 20.14 38.98
CA PHE A 130 8.95 20.18 40.35
C PHE A 130 9.90 21.35 40.59
N ASP A 131 10.49 21.93 39.55
CA ASP A 131 11.48 23.02 39.66
C ASP A 131 10.85 24.43 39.81
N ILE A 132 9.51 24.55 39.84
CA ILE A 132 8.81 25.85 39.90
C ILE A 132 8.61 26.36 41.34
N PHE A 133 8.80 25.53 42.38
CA PHE A 133 8.46 25.89 43.77
C PHE A 133 9.62 25.93 44.77
N GLU A 134 10.88 25.87 44.33
CA GLU A 134 12.04 26.02 45.23
C GLU A 134 12.96 27.15 44.79
N ASP A 135 12.55 28.41 44.98
CA ASP A 135 13.49 29.46 45.42
C ASP A 135 12.72 30.71 45.90
N GLU A 136 12.54 30.86 47.22
CA GLU A 136 12.56 32.17 47.88
C GLU A 136 13.09 31.93 49.31
N GLY A 137 14.42 31.88 49.39
CA GLY A 137 15.17 31.88 50.65
C GLY A 137 15.02 33.18 51.42
N LEU A 138 14.85 33.02 52.73
CA LEU A 138 14.90 34.04 53.78
C LEU A 138 16.11 34.97 53.62
N ALA A 139 15.86 36.28 53.46
CA ALA A 139 16.82 37.31 53.80
C ALA A 139 16.69 37.64 55.30
N THR A 140 17.59 37.10 56.10
CA THR A 140 17.86 37.56 57.47
C THR A 140 18.50 38.94 57.41
N HIS A 141 17.94 39.93 58.12
CA HIS A 141 18.64 41.17 58.44
C HIS A 141 18.73 41.31 59.95
N ASP A 142 19.95 41.13 60.48
CA ASP A 142 20.37 41.63 61.79
C ASP A 142 20.35 43.17 61.79
N GLY A 143 19.94 43.75 62.92
CA GLY A 143 19.97 45.20 63.18
C GLY A 143 18.83 45.68 64.07
#